data_AF-A0A950GBR6-F1
#
_entry.id   AF-A0A950GBR6-F1
#
_cell.length_a   1.000
_cell.length_b   1.000
_cell.length_c   1.000
_cell.angle_alpha   90.00
_cell.angle_beta   90.00
_cell.angle_gamma   90.00
#
_symmetry.space_group_name_H-M   'P 1'
#
loop_
_entity.id
_entity.type
_entity.pdbx_description
1 polymer ?
#
loop_
_entity_poly.entity_id
_entity_poly.type
_entity_poly.pdbx_seq_one_letter_code
_entity_poly.pdbx_strand_id
1 'polypeptide(L)'
;MKALTTGEYDAILRRDFCSFIERCFVELNPATGFLSNWHIEVIAARLEACRLGHIRRLIINIPPRHLKSLCASIALPAWWLGHDPAAQILCVSYGQELSDKLARDCRRIMAADWYGRLFPARLSPQRQAVQEFVTTAQGYRLATSVGGVLTGRGADVIIIDDPLKPEEAVSESQRRHVNEWYDHTLQSRLNSKREGCIILIMQRLHQDDLVGHVLEQEDWEVLSLPAVAEEDQAFTIETPLGRSRFHRRVGDILHP
;
A
#
# COMPACT_ATOMS: atom_id res chain seq x y z
N MET A 1 -11.57 -25.53 19.09
CA MET A 1 -11.33 -24.09 19.22
C MET A 1 -12.68 -23.41 19.37
N LYS A 2 -12.88 -22.54 20.37
CA LYS A 2 -14.14 -21.78 20.51
C LYS A 2 -14.23 -20.80 19.32
N ALA A 3 -15.38 -20.71 18.66
CA ALA A 3 -15.57 -19.72 17.60
C ALA A 3 -15.51 -18.31 18.21
N LEU A 4 -14.79 -17.40 17.55
CA LEU A 4 -14.71 -15.99 17.96
C LEU A 4 -16.11 -15.36 17.90
N THR A 5 -16.45 -14.55 18.90
CA THR A 5 -17.63 -13.69 18.83
C THR A 5 -17.42 -12.58 17.80
N THR A 6 -18.51 -11.99 17.28
CA THR A 6 -18.43 -10.86 16.34
C THR A 6 -17.64 -9.69 16.93
N GLY A 7 -17.80 -9.41 18.22
CA GLY A 7 -17.07 -8.33 18.89
C GLY A 7 -15.57 -8.59 19.00
N GLU A 8 -15.16 -9.83 19.28
CA GLU A 8 -13.74 -10.22 19.30
C GLU A 8 -13.13 -10.15 17.90
N TYR A 9 -13.86 -10.61 16.88
CA TYR A 9 -13.41 -10.53 15.50
C TYR A 9 -13.28 -9.08 15.01
N ASP A 10 -14.28 -8.23 15.28
CA ASP A 10 -14.22 -6.81 14.95
C ASP A 10 -13.06 -6.11 15.71
N ALA A 11 -12.76 -6.52 16.95
CA ALA A 11 -11.62 -5.98 17.70
C ALA A 11 -10.26 -6.36 17.08
N ILE A 12 -10.11 -7.59 16.59
CA ILE A 12 -8.91 -8.04 15.84
C ILE A 12 -8.81 -7.24 14.55
N LEU A 13 -9.88 -7.19 13.75
CA LEU A 13 -9.92 -6.48 12.48
C LEU A 13 -9.71 -4.97 12.62
N ARG A 14 -9.87 -4.36 13.80
CA ARG A 14 -9.56 -2.95 14.03
C ARG A 14 -8.10 -2.72 14.45
N ARG A 15 -7.40 -3.73 14.96
CA ARG A 15 -6.06 -3.58 15.55
C ARG A 15 -4.95 -4.23 14.72
N ASP A 16 -5.24 -5.35 14.08
CA ASP A 16 -4.27 -6.10 13.28
C ASP A 16 -4.48 -5.87 11.79
N PHE A 17 -3.51 -5.21 11.15
CA PHE A 17 -3.61 -4.84 9.75
C PHE A 17 -3.58 -6.06 8.80
N CYS A 18 -2.87 -7.14 9.17
CA CYS A 18 -2.86 -8.37 8.37
C CYS A 18 -4.25 -9.02 8.31
N SER A 19 -4.93 -9.13 9.45
CA SER A 19 -6.32 -9.61 9.53
C SER A 19 -7.27 -8.71 8.74
N PHE A 20 -7.04 -7.39 8.77
CA PHE A 20 -7.80 -6.44 7.94
C PHE A 20 -7.56 -6.65 6.43
N ILE A 21 -6.32 -6.93 6.01
CA ILE A 21 -5.98 -7.29 4.62
C ILE A 21 -6.74 -8.55 4.19
N GLU A 22 -6.73 -9.59 5.01
CA GLU A 22 -7.49 -10.82 4.75
C GLU A 22 -8.99 -10.53 4.56
N ARG A 23 -9.59 -9.74 5.47
CA ARG A 23 -10.99 -9.35 5.34
C ARG A 23 -11.28 -8.57 4.06
N CYS A 24 -10.37 -7.67 3.66
CA CYS A 24 -10.45 -6.94 2.39
C CYS A 24 -10.39 -7.89 1.19
N PHE A 25 -9.50 -8.89 1.21
CA PHE A 25 -9.39 -9.87 0.14
C PHE A 25 -10.71 -10.62 -0.05
N VAL A 26 -11.28 -11.14 1.04
CA VAL A 26 -12.55 -11.90 1.02
C VAL A 26 -13.72 -11.04 0.55
N GLU A 27 -13.75 -9.75 0.92
CA GLU A 27 -14.78 -8.81 0.47
C GLU A 27 -14.76 -8.59 -1.05
N LEU A 28 -13.56 -8.50 -1.63
CA LEU A 28 -13.37 -8.23 -3.06
C LEU A 28 -13.43 -9.51 -3.91
N ASN A 29 -13.09 -10.66 -3.33
CA ASN A 29 -12.95 -11.94 -4.03
C ASN A 29 -13.77 -13.04 -3.31
N PRO A 30 -15.11 -12.94 -3.23
CA PRO A 30 -15.93 -13.83 -2.41
C PRO A 30 -15.91 -15.31 -2.86
N ALA A 31 -15.51 -15.58 -4.10
CA ALA A 31 -15.41 -16.93 -4.64
C ALA A 31 -14.00 -17.55 -4.48
N THR A 32 -13.03 -16.82 -3.93
CA THR A 32 -11.63 -17.26 -3.79
C THR A 32 -11.24 -17.31 -2.32
N GLY A 33 -10.70 -18.44 -1.89
CA GLY A 33 -10.14 -18.56 -0.54
C GLY A 33 -8.87 -17.71 -0.40
N PHE A 34 -8.75 -16.98 0.70
CA PHE A 34 -7.50 -16.31 1.04
C PHE A 34 -6.45 -17.36 1.42
N LEU A 35 -5.31 -17.33 0.73
CA LEU A 35 -4.17 -18.17 1.07
C LEU A 35 -3.20 -17.33 1.89
N SER A 36 -3.24 -17.53 3.21
CA SER A 36 -2.32 -16.84 4.11
C SER A 36 -0.90 -17.33 3.89
N ASN A 37 0.05 -16.41 3.94
CA ASN A 37 1.48 -16.70 3.85
C ASN A 37 2.28 -15.64 4.61
N TRP A 38 3.43 -16.03 5.16
CA TRP A 38 4.24 -15.22 6.08
C TRP A 38 4.63 -13.85 5.51
N HIS A 39 4.81 -13.76 4.20
CA HIS A 39 5.23 -12.52 3.55
C HIS A 39 4.15 -11.44 3.63
N ILE A 40 2.87 -11.82 3.67
CA ILE A 40 1.74 -10.90 3.83
C ILE A 40 1.79 -10.27 5.23
N GLU A 41 2.10 -11.05 6.27
CA GLU A 41 2.29 -10.54 7.63
C GLU A 41 3.47 -9.57 7.71
N VAL A 42 4.58 -9.88 7.04
CA VAL A 42 5.76 -9.00 6.99
C VAL A 42 5.45 -7.69 6.28
N ILE A 43 4.76 -7.74 5.13
CA ILE A 43 4.31 -6.55 4.39
C ILE A 43 3.37 -5.71 5.27
N ALA A 44 2.38 -6.36 5.89
CA ALA A 44 1.42 -5.69 6.77
C ALA A 44 2.14 -4.97 7.93
N ALA A 45 3.10 -5.61 8.56
CA ALA A 45 3.87 -5.01 9.66
C ALA A 45 4.65 -3.77 9.21
N ARG A 46 5.30 -3.80 8.04
CA ARG A 46 6.04 -2.63 7.51
C ARG A 46 5.10 -1.49 7.10
N LEU A 47 3.98 -1.80 6.45
CA LEU A 47 2.97 -0.81 6.09
C LEU A 47 2.31 -0.19 7.33
N GLU A 48 2.07 -0.96 8.39
CA GLU A 48 1.55 -0.42 9.65
C GLU A 48 2.59 0.44 10.39
N ALA A 49 3.86 0.07 10.33
CA ALA A 49 4.96 0.90 10.84
C ALA A 49 5.06 2.24 10.10
N CYS A 50 4.67 2.31 8.81
CA CYS A 50 4.49 3.59 8.10
C CYS A 50 3.36 4.42 8.71
N ARG A 51 2.19 3.82 8.97
CA ARG A 51 1.04 4.51 9.57
C ARG A 51 1.34 5.04 10.97
N LEU A 52 2.09 4.28 11.75
CA LEU A 52 2.53 4.67 13.09
C LEU A 52 3.67 5.70 13.09
N GLY A 53 4.20 6.06 11.91
CA GLY A 53 5.26 7.07 11.77
C GLY A 53 6.66 6.56 12.10
N HIS A 54 6.83 5.24 12.27
CA HIS A 54 8.14 4.60 12.47
C HIS A 54 8.95 4.53 11.18
N ILE A 55 8.28 4.42 10.02
CA ILE A 55 8.91 4.39 8.70
C ILE A 55 8.30 5.51 7.84
N ARG A 56 9.13 6.35 7.22
CA ARG A 56 8.68 7.45 6.35
C ARG A 56 9.00 7.25 4.87
N ARG A 57 9.92 6.33 4.58
CA ARG A 57 10.40 5.98 3.24
C ARG A 57 10.48 4.47 3.20
N LEU A 58 9.51 3.83 2.57
CA LEU A 58 9.42 2.38 2.49
C LEU A 58 9.43 1.93 1.02
N ILE A 59 10.34 1.03 0.69
CA ILE A 59 10.34 0.29 -0.57
C ILE A 59 9.92 -1.15 -0.30
N ILE A 60 8.95 -1.66 -1.04
CA ILE A 60 8.59 -3.08 -1.05
C ILE A 60 8.80 -3.62 -2.46
N ASN A 61 9.83 -4.42 -2.62
CA ASN A 61 10.12 -5.13 -3.87
C ASN A 61 9.54 -6.54 -3.79
N ILE A 62 8.51 -6.82 -4.57
CA ILE A 62 7.83 -8.12 -4.56
C ILE A 62 7.30 -8.50 -5.95
N PRO A 63 7.36 -9.78 -6.37
CA PRO A 63 6.88 -10.23 -7.66
C PRO A 63 5.37 -10.00 -7.87
N PRO A 64 4.90 -10.04 -9.13
CA PRO A 64 3.48 -10.00 -9.46
C PRO A 64 2.69 -11.10 -8.77
N ARG A 65 1.39 -10.87 -8.57
CA ARG A 65 0.45 -11.84 -8.00
C ARG A 65 0.69 -12.23 -6.53
N HIS A 66 1.39 -11.41 -5.76
CA HIS A 66 1.61 -11.59 -4.32
C HIS A 66 0.86 -10.52 -3.48
N LEU A 67 -0.37 -10.16 -3.89
CA LEU A 67 -1.26 -9.22 -3.19
C LEU A 67 -0.71 -7.82 -2.89
N LYS A 68 0.41 -7.41 -3.49
CA LYS A 68 1.05 -6.10 -3.25
C LYS A 68 0.10 -4.90 -3.35
N SER A 69 -0.69 -4.83 -4.42
CA SER A 69 -1.64 -3.73 -4.68
C SER A 69 -2.86 -3.80 -3.77
N LEU A 70 -3.29 -5.00 -3.37
CA LEU A 70 -4.32 -5.16 -2.35
C LEU A 70 -3.83 -4.59 -1.01
N CYS A 71 -2.62 -4.96 -0.59
CA CYS A 71 -2.06 -4.52 0.69
C CYS A 71 -1.85 -3.00 0.72
N ALA A 72 -1.11 -2.45 -0.25
CA ALA A 72 -0.65 -1.07 -0.21
C ALA A 72 -1.64 -0.06 -0.81
N SER A 73 -2.39 -0.42 -1.85
CA SER A 73 -3.21 0.56 -2.61
C SER A 73 -4.71 0.50 -2.32
N ILE A 74 -5.16 -0.57 -1.64
CA ILE A 74 -6.55 -0.81 -1.27
C ILE A 74 -6.71 -0.86 0.25
N ALA A 75 -6.08 -1.84 0.91
CA ALA A 75 -6.26 -2.07 2.32
C ALA A 75 -5.61 -0.96 3.16
N LEU A 76 -4.37 -0.55 2.84
CA LEU A 76 -3.68 0.48 3.61
C LEU A 76 -4.41 1.83 3.61
N PRO A 77 -4.87 2.40 2.47
CA PRO A 77 -5.61 3.67 2.51
C PRO A 77 -6.93 3.57 3.28
N ALA A 78 -7.66 2.45 3.15
CA ALA A 78 -8.87 2.22 3.93
C ALA A 78 -8.54 2.12 5.43
N TRP A 79 -7.50 1.38 5.80
CA TRP A 79 -7.03 1.25 7.18
C TRP A 79 -6.58 2.58 7.80
N TRP A 80 -5.82 3.35 7.02
CA TRP A 80 -5.29 4.65 7.43
C TRP A 80 -6.41 5.65 7.64
N LEU A 81 -7.35 5.78 6.69
CA LEU A 81 -8.53 6.63 6.82
C LEU A 81 -9.48 6.13 7.93
N GLY A 82 -9.50 4.82 8.20
CA GLY A 82 -10.26 4.23 9.30
C GLY A 82 -9.78 4.73 10.66
N HIS A 83 -8.47 4.85 10.84
CA HIS A 83 -7.86 5.34 12.07
C HIS A 83 -7.77 6.86 12.14
N ASP A 84 -7.49 7.50 11.00
CA ASP A 84 -7.41 8.95 10.84
C ASP A 84 -8.25 9.39 9.64
N PRO A 85 -9.54 9.70 9.86
CA PRO A 85 -10.42 10.14 8.79
C PRO A 85 -10.02 11.46 8.13
N ALA A 86 -9.11 12.25 8.71
CA ALA A 86 -8.67 13.54 8.18
C ALA A 86 -7.43 13.43 7.27
N ALA A 87 -6.77 12.26 7.24
CA ALA A 87 -5.57 12.03 6.44
C ALA A 87 -5.80 12.26 4.94
N GLN A 88 -4.77 12.77 4.28
CA GLN A 88 -4.74 13.01 2.83
C GLN A 88 -3.80 12.00 2.17
N ILE A 89 -4.36 11.12 1.34
CA ILE A 89 -3.61 10.00 0.76
C ILE A 89 -3.61 10.12 -0.76
N LEU A 90 -2.42 10.10 -1.36
CA LEU A 90 -2.23 10.06 -2.80
C LEU A 90 -1.77 8.66 -3.21
N CYS A 91 -2.50 8.03 -4.12
CA CYS A 91 -2.16 6.74 -4.71
C CYS A 91 -1.82 6.92 -6.19
N VAL A 92 -0.68 6.41 -6.61
CA VAL A 92 -0.12 6.53 -7.95
C VAL A 92 0.12 5.14 -8.52
N SER A 93 -0.24 4.94 -9.78
CA SER A 93 0.19 3.76 -10.55
C SER A 93 0.71 4.16 -11.93
N TYR A 94 1.31 3.24 -12.70
CA TYR A 94 1.78 3.54 -14.06
C TYR A 94 0.67 4.08 -14.98
N GLY A 95 -0.60 3.76 -14.73
CA GLY A 95 -1.72 4.07 -15.61
C GLY A 95 -2.99 4.43 -14.86
N GLN A 96 -3.75 5.38 -15.41
CA GLN A 96 -4.94 5.92 -14.74
C GLN A 96 -6.03 4.86 -14.54
N GLU A 97 -6.23 3.96 -15.52
CA GLU A 97 -7.24 2.89 -15.40
C GLU A 97 -6.97 1.95 -14.22
N LEU A 98 -5.70 1.60 -13.97
CA LEU A 98 -5.32 0.78 -12.82
C LEU A 98 -5.53 1.56 -11.52
N SER A 99 -5.08 2.81 -11.45
CA SER A 99 -5.26 3.67 -10.28
C SER A 99 -6.73 3.85 -9.92
N ASP A 100 -7.59 4.04 -10.92
CA ASP A 100 -9.05 4.15 -10.80
C ASP A 100 -9.69 2.85 -10.33
N LYS A 101 -9.21 1.70 -10.82
CA LYS A 101 -9.66 0.39 -10.33
C LYS A 101 -9.36 0.25 -8.84
N LEU A 102 -8.12 0.50 -8.43
CA LEU A 102 -7.69 0.42 -7.02
C LEU A 102 -8.49 1.40 -6.15
N ALA A 103 -8.85 2.56 -6.69
CA ALA A 103 -9.73 3.53 -6.03
C ALA A 103 -11.13 2.98 -5.76
N ARG A 104 -11.75 2.36 -6.77
CA ARG A 104 -13.08 1.74 -6.64
C ARG A 104 -13.06 0.61 -5.60
N ASP A 105 -12.04 -0.24 -5.65
CA ASP A 105 -11.89 -1.35 -4.71
C ASP A 105 -11.72 -0.84 -3.26
N CYS A 106 -10.86 0.15 -3.04
CA CYS A 106 -10.69 0.80 -1.73
C CYS A 106 -12.01 1.44 -1.23
N ARG A 107 -12.72 2.16 -2.11
CA ARG A 107 -14.01 2.78 -1.77
C ARG A 107 -15.06 1.73 -1.40
N ARG A 108 -15.06 0.58 -2.09
CA ARG A 108 -15.96 -0.54 -1.79
C ARG A 108 -15.69 -1.10 -0.39
N ILE A 109 -14.43 -1.25 0.01
CA ILE A 109 -14.07 -1.64 1.39
C ILE A 109 -14.64 -0.65 2.39
N MET A 110 -14.40 0.66 2.19
CA MET A 110 -14.87 1.70 3.13
C MET A 110 -16.40 1.83 3.19
N ALA A 111 -17.11 1.41 2.15
CA ALA A 111 -18.57 1.41 2.08
C ALA A 111 -19.21 0.15 2.68
N ALA A 112 -18.43 -0.89 2.99
CA ALA A 112 -18.95 -2.13 3.52
C ALA A 112 -19.42 -1.99 4.98
N ASP A 113 -20.51 -2.67 5.34
CA ASP A 113 -21.11 -2.57 6.68
C ASP A 113 -20.13 -2.91 7.80
N TRP A 114 -19.26 -3.91 7.57
CA TRP A 114 -18.26 -4.31 8.54
C TRP A 114 -17.25 -3.21 8.81
N TYR A 115 -16.77 -2.51 7.78
CA TYR A 115 -15.85 -1.40 7.93
C TYR A 115 -16.48 -0.28 8.78
N GLY A 116 -17.77 0.00 8.58
CA GLY A 116 -18.52 0.99 9.36
C GLY A 116 -18.65 0.65 10.85
N ARG A 117 -18.63 -0.64 11.21
CA ARG A 117 -18.55 -1.09 12.61
C ARG A 117 -17.15 -0.95 13.19
N LEU A 118 -16.11 -1.16 12.37
CA LEU A 118 -14.73 -1.08 12.79
C LEU A 118 -14.28 0.36 13.01
N PHE A 119 -14.63 1.29 12.13
CA PHE A 119 -14.02 2.63 12.07
C PHE A 119 -15.05 3.76 12.11
N PRO A 120 -14.68 4.95 12.65
CA PRO A 120 -15.53 6.13 12.61
C PRO A 120 -15.58 6.80 11.22
N ALA A 121 -14.64 6.48 10.32
CA ALA A 121 -14.54 7.10 9.00
C ALA A 121 -15.81 6.89 8.18
N ARG A 122 -16.34 7.95 7.57
CA ARG A 122 -17.50 7.91 6.67
C ARG A 122 -17.18 8.62 5.37
N LEU A 123 -17.60 8.04 4.25
CA LEU A 123 -17.47 8.68 2.95
C LEU A 123 -18.48 9.83 2.83
N SER A 124 -18.03 10.97 2.32
CA SER A 124 -18.89 12.10 1.98
C SER A 124 -19.76 11.73 0.77
N PRO A 125 -21.08 12.00 0.81
CA PRO A 125 -21.95 11.77 -0.34
C PRO A 125 -21.75 12.81 -1.46
N GLN A 126 -21.07 13.94 -1.19
CA GLN A 126 -20.90 15.05 -2.13
C GLN A 126 -19.78 14.83 -3.15
N ARG A 127 -18.76 14.01 -2.84
CA ARG A 127 -17.65 13.70 -3.76
C ARG A 127 -17.58 12.20 -4.02
N GLN A 128 -18.09 11.81 -5.20
CA GLN A 128 -18.17 10.40 -5.64
C GLN A 128 -17.37 10.13 -6.91
N ALA A 129 -16.44 11.02 -7.28
CA ALA A 129 -15.59 10.79 -8.43
C ALA A 129 -14.78 9.49 -8.23
N VAL A 130 -14.57 8.74 -9.31
CA VAL A 130 -13.78 7.50 -9.24
C VAL A 130 -12.35 7.78 -8.76
N GLN A 131 -11.77 8.88 -9.26
CA GLN A 131 -10.40 9.28 -8.95
C GLN A 131 -10.25 9.82 -7.51
N GLU A 132 -11.33 10.29 -6.89
CA GLU A 132 -11.25 10.94 -5.59
C GLU A 132 -12.51 10.68 -4.77
N PHE A 133 -12.32 10.14 -3.58
CA PHE A 133 -13.34 10.16 -2.55
C PHE A 133 -12.82 10.84 -1.29
N VAL A 134 -13.74 11.51 -0.61
CA VAL A 134 -13.47 12.34 0.58
C VAL A 134 -14.25 11.77 1.75
N THR A 135 -13.70 11.85 2.95
CA THR A 135 -14.40 11.50 4.17
C THR A 135 -15.24 12.67 4.69
N THR A 136 -16.14 12.42 5.64
CA THR A 136 -16.87 13.49 6.34
C THR A 136 -15.96 14.38 7.20
N ALA A 137 -14.72 13.93 7.48
CA ALA A 137 -13.70 14.69 8.19
C ALA A 137 -12.75 15.45 7.25
N GLN A 138 -13.10 15.57 5.96
CA GLN A 138 -12.32 16.28 4.92
C GLN A 138 -10.97 15.64 4.56
N GLY A 139 -10.64 14.46 5.10
CA GLY A 139 -9.56 13.61 4.56
C GLY A 139 -9.98 12.97 3.23
N TYR A 140 -9.03 12.45 2.46
CA TYR A 140 -9.33 11.90 1.14
C TYR A 140 -8.32 10.87 0.66
N ARG A 141 -8.75 10.08 -0.32
CA ARG A 141 -7.86 9.32 -1.20
C ARG A 141 -7.99 9.87 -2.62
N LEU A 142 -6.86 10.27 -3.20
CA LEU A 142 -6.74 10.69 -4.60
C LEU A 142 -5.98 9.63 -5.40
N ALA A 143 -6.51 9.22 -6.55
CA ALA A 143 -5.89 8.32 -7.50
C ALA A 143 -5.38 9.11 -8.71
N THR A 144 -4.11 8.90 -9.06
CA THR A 144 -3.51 9.43 -10.28
C THR A 144 -2.61 8.39 -10.95
N SER A 145 -2.04 8.74 -12.10
CA SER A 145 -0.97 8.00 -12.73
C SER A 145 0.33 8.80 -12.80
N VAL A 146 1.42 8.12 -13.16
CA VAL A 146 2.64 8.81 -13.60
C VAL A 146 2.30 9.76 -14.75
N GLY A 147 2.86 10.98 -14.71
CA GLY A 147 2.54 12.05 -15.66
C GLY A 147 1.18 12.72 -15.44
N GLY A 148 0.37 12.24 -14.50
CA GLY A 148 -0.94 12.79 -14.16
C GLY A 148 -0.87 14.18 -13.52
N VAL A 149 -1.92 14.98 -13.71
CA VAL A 149 -2.02 16.33 -13.15
C VAL A 149 -2.29 16.26 -11.64
N LEU A 150 -1.40 16.86 -10.84
CA LEU A 150 -1.45 16.88 -9.37
C LEU A 150 -1.60 18.30 -8.77
N THR A 151 -1.95 19.30 -9.58
CA THR A 151 -1.92 20.71 -9.17
C THR A 151 -2.87 21.00 -8.00
N GLY A 152 -2.33 21.64 -6.94
CA GLY A 152 -3.11 22.10 -5.79
C GLY A 152 -3.56 21.01 -4.80
N ARG A 153 -3.06 19.77 -4.93
CA ARG A 153 -3.43 18.64 -4.07
C ARG A 153 -2.22 18.12 -3.32
N GLY A 154 -2.24 18.25 -1.99
CA GLY A 154 -1.21 17.72 -1.11
C GLY A 154 -1.49 16.28 -0.68
N ALA A 155 -0.58 15.69 0.08
CA ALA A 155 -0.78 14.39 0.73
C ALA A 155 0.10 14.25 1.97
N ASP A 156 -0.43 13.63 3.01
CA ASP A 156 0.34 13.19 4.17
C ASP A 156 1.04 11.85 3.86
N VAL A 157 0.44 11.07 2.96
CA VAL A 157 0.93 9.76 2.53
C VAL A 157 0.87 9.65 1.00
N ILE A 158 2.00 9.29 0.39
CA ILE A 158 2.09 8.98 -1.03
C ILE A 158 2.38 7.49 -1.18
N ILE A 159 1.54 6.80 -1.95
CA ILE A 159 1.68 5.38 -2.27
C ILE A 159 1.89 5.27 -3.77
N ILE A 160 3.01 4.69 -4.16
CA ILE A 160 3.43 4.48 -5.55
C ILE A 160 3.41 2.98 -5.81
N ASP A 161 2.45 2.50 -6.59
CA ASP A 161 2.23 1.08 -6.89
C ASP A 161 2.46 0.80 -8.38
N ASP A 162 3.57 0.11 -8.66
CA ASP A 162 4.10 -0.13 -10.01
C ASP A 162 4.09 1.17 -10.85
N PRO A 163 5.07 2.07 -10.68
CA PRO A 163 5.12 3.34 -11.42
C PRO A 163 5.46 3.16 -12.91
N LEU A 164 5.89 1.96 -13.32
CA LEU A 164 6.36 1.67 -14.67
C LEU A 164 5.83 0.31 -15.14
N LYS A 165 5.41 0.23 -16.41
CA LYS A 165 5.02 -1.05 -17.00
C LYS A 165 6.26 -1.88 -17.34
N PRO A 166 6.20 -3.23 -17.26
CA PRO A 166 7.30 -4.10 -17.66
C PRO A 166 7.83 -3.82 -19.07
N GLU A 167 6.95 -3.58 -20.04
CA GLU A 167 7.33 -3.32 -21.43
C GLU A 167 8.01 -1.96 -21.62
N GLU A 168 7.69 -0.99 -20.76
CA GLU A 168 8.25 0.36 -20.80
C GLU A 168 9.61 0.42 -20.09
N ALA A 169 9.90 -0.55 -19.20
CA ALA A 169 11.11 -0.57 -18.39
C ALA A 169 12.40 -0.75 -19.18
N VAL A 170 12.35 -1.31 -20.39
CA VAL A 170 13.53 -1.40 -21.27
C VAL A 170 13.90 -0.04 -21.88
N SER A 171 12.97 0.91 -21.94
CA SER A 171 13.19 2.23 -22.50
C SER A 171 13.80 3.18 -21.47
N GLU A 172 15.01 3.66 -21.73
CA GLU A 172 15.67 4.66 -20.88
C GLU A 172 14.86 5.95 -20.77
N SER A 173 14.23 6.40 -21.86
CA SER A 173 13.41 7.60 -21.84
C SER A 173 12.19 7.47 -20.91
N GLN A 174 11.56 6.29 -20.88
CA GLN A 174 10.43 6.05 -19.99
C GLN A 174 10.87 5.96 -18.53
N ARG A 175 11.99 5.29 -18.24
CA ARG A 175 12.57 5.27 -16.88
C ARG A 175 12.88 6.68 -16.40
N ARG A 176 13.58 7.46 -17.22
CA ARG A 176 13.93 8.85 -16.91
C ARG A 176 12.69 9.72 -16.70
N HIS A 177 11.65 9.55 -17.52
CA HIS A 177 10.39 10.25 -17.35
C HIS A 177 9.74 9.99 -15.98
N VAL A 178 9.68 8.73 -15.54
CA VAL A 178 9.15 8.38 -14.20
C VAL A 178 9.98 9.05 -13.10
N ASN A 179 11.31 8.98 -13.20
CA ASN A 179 12.24 9.53 -12.22
C ASN A 179 12.13 11.07 -12.13
N GLU A 180 12.14 11.77 -13.26
CA GLU A 180 11.95 13.23 -13.35
C GLU A 180 10.57 13.64 -12.82
N TRP A 181 9.53 12.88 -13.13
CA TRP A 181 8.19 13.14 -12.61
C TRP A 181 8.12 12.97 -11.09
N TYR A 182 8.80 11.97 -10.52
CA TYR A 182 8.92 11.81 -9.08
C TYR A 182 9.59 13.04 -8.44
N ASP A 183 10.78 13.42 -8.93
CA ASP A 183 11.59 14.50 -8.37
C ASP A 183 10.90 15.86 -8.44
N HIS A 184 10.34 16.19 -9.61
CA HIS A 184 9.84 17.53 -9.89
C HIS A 184 8.36 17.71 -9.56
N THR A 185 7.57 16.64 -9.60
CA THR A 185 6.11 16.74 -9.41
C THR A 185 5.67 16.05 -8.13
N LEU A 186 5.93 14.75 -7.99
CA LEU A 186 5.31 13.96 -6.92
C LEU A 186 5.84 14.33 -5.54
N GLN A 187 7.16 14.45 -5.38
CA GLN A 187 7.77 14.75 -4.07
C GLN A 187 7.27 16.08 -3.49
N SER A 188 6.98 17.07 -4.34
CA SER A 188 6.43 18.37 -3.94
C SER A 188 5.01 18.31 -3.36
N ARG A 189 4.29 17.20 -3.58
CA ARG A 189 2.93 17.00 -3.06
C ARG A 189 2.90 16.54 -1.61
N LEU A 190 4.03 16.11 -1.07
CA LEU A 190 4.11 15.72 0.33
C LEU A 190 3.92 16.96 1.22
N ASN A 191 2.86 16.99 2.02
CA ASN A 191 2.47 18.13 2.86
C ASN A 191 3.58 18.54 3.84
N SER A 192 4.27 17.55 4.40
CA SER A 192 5.38 17.74 5.33
C SER A 192 6.53 16.83 4.94
N LYS A 193 7.70 17.41 4.63
CA LYS A 193 8.92 16.62 4.39
C LYS A 193 9.37 15.84 5.62
N ARG A 194 9.03 16.35 6.82
CA ARG A 194 9.43 15.74 8.10
C ARG A 194 8.52 14.59 8.51
N GLU A 195 7.21 14.74 8.31
CA GLU A 195 6.20 13.81 8.83
C GLU A 195 5.57 12.94 7.75
N GLY A 196 5.60 13.40 6.50
CA GLY A 196 4.98 12.71 5.39
C GLY A 196 5.68 11.40 5.05
N CYS A 197 4.86 10.42 4.66
CA CYS A 197 5.30 9.07 4.34
C CYS A 197 5.22 8.83 2.82
N ILE A 198 6.25 8.20 2.26
CA ILE A 198 6.23 7.71 0.87
C ILE A 198 6.49 6.21 0.88
N ILE A 199 5.59 5.47 0.23
CA ILE A 199 5.63 4.02 0.10
C ILE A 199 5.72 3.71 -1.39
N LEU A 200 6.82 3.08 -1.80
CA LEU A 200 7.03 2.60 -3.16
C LEU A 200 6.94 1.07 -3.16
N ILE A 201 5.95 0.53 -3.85
CA ILE A 201 5.74 -0.91 -3.96
C ILE A 201 5.73 -1.32 -5.43
N MET A 202 6.63 -2.22 -5.80
CA MET A 202 6.72 -2.69 -7.18
C MET A 202 7.46 -4.02 -7.29
N GLN A 203 7.36 -4.67 -8.45
CA GLN A 203 8.41 -5.59 -8.87
C GLN A 203 9.57 -4.78 -9.45
N ARG A 204 10.82 -5.16 -9.15
CA ARG A 204 11.99 -4.53 -9.81
C ARG A 204 11.99 -4.89 -11.29
N LEU A 205 12.15 -3.87 -12.14
CA LEU A 205 12.12 -4.04 -13.60
C LEU A 205 13.46 -3.68 -14.24
N HIS A 206 14.21 -2.77 -13.63
CA HIS A 206 15.51 -2.33 -14.13
C HIS A 206 16.38 -1.81 -12.99
N GLN A 207 17.71 -1.81 -13.14
CA GLN A 207 18.59 -1.21 -12.13
C GLN A 207 18.30 0.30 -11.95
N ASP A 208 18.11 1.00 -13.07
CA ASP A 208 17.76 2.44 -13.12
C ASP A 208 16.23 2.73 -13.08
N ASP A 209 15.42 1.78 -12.57
CA ASP A 209 14.02 2.09 -12.29
C ASP A 209 13.89 3.05 -11.09
N LEU A 210 12.66 3.45 -10.75
CA LEU A 210 12.42 4.43 -9.69
C LEU A 210 13.03 4.00 -8.35
N VAL A 211 13.10 2.70 -8.05
CA VAL A 211 13.75 2.21 -6.83
C VAL A 211 15.23 2.51 -6.84
N GLY A 212 15.93 2.22 -7.94
CA GLY A 212 17.35 2.59 -8.07
C GLY A 212 17.57 4.08 -7.91
N HIS A 213 16.75 4.89 -8.57
CA HIS A 213 16.83 6.34 -8.54
C HIS A 213 16.65 6.93 -7.14
N VAL A 214 15.63 6.52 -6.38
CA VAL A 214 15.38 7.10 -5.04
C VAL A 214 16.39 6.65 -3.99
N LEU A 215 16.98 5.45 -4.15
CA LEU A 215 18.02 4.93 -3.27
C LEU A 215 19.35 5.67 -3.41
N GLU A 216 19.59 6.33 -4.55
CA GLU A 216 20.77 7.19 -4.74
C GLU A 216 20.63 8.57 -4.07
N GLN A 217 19.41 8.98 -3.71
CA GLN A 217 19.11 10.32 -3.21
C GLN A 217 18.96 10.40 -1.68
N GLU A 218 18.28 9.42 -1.07
CA GLU A 218 18.01 9.39 0.37
C GLU A 218 17.93 7.96 0.89
N ASP A 219 17.99 7.78 2.21
CA ASP A 219 17.84 6.46 2.83
C ASP A 219 16.38 6.00 2.81
N TRP A 220 16.16 4.77 2.36
CA TRP A 220 14.86 4.10 2.40
C TRP A 220 14.97 2.80 3.21
N GLU A 221 13.89 2.47 3.92
CA GLU A 221 13.73 1.11 4.41
C GLU A 221 13.31 0.21 3.25
N VAL A 222 14.06 -0.86 3.00
CA VAL A 222 13.82 -1.77 1.86
C VAL A 222 13.39 -3.15 2.36
N LEU A 223 12.18 -3.55 1.98
CA LEU A 223 11.70 -4.93 2.08
C LEU A 223 11.81 -5.59 0.70
N SER A 224 12.84 -6.41 0.50
CA SER A 224 13.05 -7.17 -0.75
C SER A 224 12.63 -8.63 -0.59
N LEU A 225 11.63 -9.04 -1.37
CA LEU A 225 11.03 -10.37 -1.35
C LEU A 225 11.02 -10.96 -2.78
N PRO A 226 12.19 -11.29 -3.36
CA PRO A 226 12.26 -11.85 -4.72
C PRO A 226 11.55 -13.20 -4.82
N ALA A 227 11.17 -13.65 -6.02
CA ALA A 227 10.47 -14.92 -6.23
C ALA A 227 11.28 -16.13 -5.72
N VAL A 228 12.60 -16.06 -5.82
CA VAL A 228 13.55 -17.01 -5.24
C VAL A 228 14.49 -16.22 -4.33
N ALA A 229 14.73 -16.69 -3.11
CA ALA A 229 15.61 -16.00 -2.18
C ALA A 229 17.06 -16.05 -2.68
N GLU A 230 17.69 -14.88 -2.76
CA GLU A 230 19.09 -14.72 -3.17
C GLU A 230 20.05 -14.85 -1.98
N GLU A 231 19.54 -14.60 -0.77
CA GLU A 231 20.27 -14.64 0.50
C GLU A 231 19.39 -15.23 1.61
N ASP A 232 20.00 -15.64 2.73
CA ASP A 232 19.27 -16.05 3.93
C ASP A 232 18.65 -14.81 4.59
N GLN A 233 17.33 -14.81 4.75
CA GLN A 233 16.56 -13.71 5.31
C GLN A 233 15.87 -14.15 6.60
N ALA A 234 15.86 -13.26 7.59
CA ALA A 234 15.11 -13.45 8.83
C ALA A 234 14.25 -12.22 9.11
N PHE A 235 12.95 -12.43 9.27
CA PHE A 235 11.99 -11.37 9.55
C PHE A 235 11.47 -11.55 10.98
N THR A 236 11.59 -10.51 11.80
CA THR A 236 10.91 -10.45 13.09
C THR A 236 9.87 -9.35 13.01
N ILE A 237 8.63 -9.69 13.32
CA ILE A 237 7.54 -8.72 13.37
C ILE A 237 6.88 -8.75 14.75
N GLU A 238 6.41 -7.60 15.18
CA GLU A 238 5.60 -7.44 16.38
C GLU A 238 4.24 -6.91 15.96
N THR A 239 3.20 -7.70 16.21
CA THR A 239 1.82 -7.34 15.93
C THR A 239 1.03 -7.35 17.24
N PRO A 240 -0.20 -6.81 17.27
CA PRO A 240 -1.08 -6.95 18.43
C PRO A 240 -1.40 -8.40 18.81
N LEU A 241 -1.21 -9.35 17.88
CA LEU A 241 -1.40 -10.78 18.10
C LEU A 241 -0.16 -11.48 18.69
N GLY A 242 0.99 -10.80 18.71
CA GLY A 242 2.23 -11.30 19.30
C GLY A 242 3.44 -11.08 18.40
N ARG A 243 4.56 -11.64 18.84
CA ARG A 243 5.82 -11.61 18.08
C ARG A 243 5.93 -12.86 17.22
N SER A 244 6.16 -12.66 15.93
CA SER A 244 6.41 -13.73 14.96
C SER A 244 7.83 -13.62 14.40
N ARG A 245 8.44 -14.77 14.10
CA ARG A 245 9.74 -14.84 13.44
C ARG A 245 9.68 -15.79 12.26
N PHE A 246 10.06 -15.29 11.10
CA PHE A 246 10.12 -16.05 9.86
C PHE A 246 11.54 -16.15 9.37
N HIS A 247 11.86 -17.28 8.76
CA HIS A 247 13.15 -17.54 8.14
C HIS A 247 12.90 -17.99 6.72
N ARG A 248 13.68 -17.42 5.80
CA ARG A 248 13.69 -17.79 4.39
C ARG A 248 15.14 -18.03 4.00
N ARG A 249 15.45 -19.21 3.48
CA ARG A 249 16.81 -19.58 3.07
C ARG A 249 17.06 -19.25 1.61
N VAL A 250 18.33 -19.11 1.24
CA VAL A 250 18.75 -19.07 -0.17
C VAL A 250 18.08 -20.19 -0.95
N GLY A 251 17.48 -19.84 -2.09
CA GLY A 251 16.78 -20.78 -2.97
C GLY A 251 15.31 -21.03 -2.62
N ASP A 252 14.81 -20.57 -1.47
CA ASP A 252 13.41 -20.74 -1.11
C ASP A 252 12.49 -19.92 -2.04
N ILE A 253 11.43 -20.57 -2.51
CA ILE A 253 10.43 -19.98 -3.39
C ILE A 253 9.43 -19.16 -2.56
N LEU A 254 9.12 -17.96 -3.03
CA LEU A 254 8.00 -17.17 -2.53
C LEU A 254 6.70 -17.68 -3.18
N HIS A 255 5.84 -18.29 -2.37
CA HIS A 255 4.54 -18.77 -2.85
C HIS A 255 3.52 -17.63 -2.92
N PRO A 256 2.81 -17.47 -4.06
CA PRO A 256 1.75 -16.47 -4.23
C PRO A 256 0.48 -16.81 -3.43
#